data_AF-A0A348UPI3-F1
#
_entry.id   AF-A0A348UPI3-F1
#
_cell.length_a   1.000
_cell.length_b   1.000
_cell.length_c   1.000
_cell.angle_alpha   90.00
_cell.angle_beta   90.00
_cell.angle_gamma   90.00
#
_symmetry.space_group_name_H-M   'P 1'
#
loop_
_entity.id
_entity.type
_entity.pdbx_description
1 polymer ?
#
loop_
_entity_poly.entity_id
_entity_poly.type
_entity_poly.pdbx_seq_one_letter_code
_entity_poly.pdbx_strand_id
1 'polypeptide(L)'
;MAVEPRLRITEIFLSLQGETTYTGLPTAFVRLTGCPLRCGYCDSAYAFNGGSLLTLSEILERVRAFQVRHVTVTGGEPLAQPGAVSLLEQLCNAGYVVSLETSGALDVSGVDVRVAKIIDVKTPGSGEVERNRWENFAHCGPLDQAKFVLTDRADYEWAKHVLLEHGSIRGCGEVLFSPVTPGLAARDLADWIVADRLQVRLQLQLHKLLWGDEPGR
;
A
#
# COMPACT_ATOMS: atom_id res chain seq x y z
N MET A 1 -23.26 -25.80 -4.11
CA MET A 1 -22.44 -24.81 -4.82
C MET A 1 -22.01 -23.78 -3.79
N ALA A 2 -20.71 -23.58 -3.57
CA ALA A 2 -20.26 -22.53 -2.66
C ALA A 2 -20.62 -21.17 -3.26
N VAL A 3 -21.11 -20.24 -2.43
CA VAL A 3 -21.38 -18.87 -2.86
C VAL A 3 -20.03 -18.19 -3.09
N GLU A 4 -19.82 -17.67 -4.30
CA GLU A 4 -18.59 -16.93 -4.64
C GLU A 4 -18.45 -15.70 -3.73
N PRO A 5 -17.27 -15.47 -3.11
CA PRO A 5 -17.04 -14.28 -2.29
C PRO A 5 -17.32 -12.99 -3.06
N ARG A 6 -17.83 -11.99 -2.36
CA ARG A 6 -18.04 -10.64 -2.90
C ARG A 6 -17.20 -9.63 -2.16
N LEU A 7 -16.66 -8.68 -2.90
CA LEU A 7 -15.92 -7.55 -2.37
C LEU A 7 -16.66 -6.25 -2.70
N ARG A 8 -16.63 -5.31 -1.76
CA ARG A 8 -17.11 -3.95 -1.98
C ARG A 8 -15.97 -3.14 -2.58
N ILE A 9 -16.17 -2.72 -3.81
CA ILE A 9 -15.16 -2.06 -4.65
C ILE A 9 -15.55 -0.60 -4.86
N THR A 10 -14.63 0.29 -4.55
CA THR A 10 -14.75 1.73 -4.79
C THR A 10 -14.53 2.03 -6.27
N GLU A 11 -13.44 1.51 -6.84
CA GLU A 11 -13.06 1.72 -8.24
C GLU A 11 -12.10 0.63 -8.74
N ILE A 12 -12.11 0.41 -10.05
CA ILE A 12 -11.09 -0.39 -10.75
C ILE A 12 -10.68 0.40 -11.99
N PHE A 13 -9.39 0.73 -12.10
CA PHE A 13 -8.89 1.62 -13.14
C PHE A 13 -7.47 1.25 -13.56
N LEU A 14 -7.01 1.81 -14.68
CA LEU A 14 -5.66 1.64 -15.20
C LEU A 14 -4.89 2.95 -15.09
N SER A 15 -3.69 2.88 -14.51
CA SER A 15 -2.80 4.01 -14.27
C SER A 15 -1.33 3.55 -14.30
N LEU A 16 -0.38 4.43 -13.99
CA LEU A 16 0.97 4.07 -13.59
C LEU A 16 1.02 3.87 -12.07
N GLN A 17 1.71 2.83 -11.61
CA GLN A 17 2.05 2.72 -10.20
C GLN A 17 2.88 3.95 -9.79
N GLY A 18 2.36 4.75 -8.87
CA GLY A 18 2.94 6.03 -8.50
C GLY A 18 3.95 5.94 -7.35
N GLU A 19 4.02 4.78 -6.71
CA GLU A 19 4.79 4.53 -5.49
C GLU A 19 5.50 3.17 -5.56
N THR A 20 6.26 2.82 -4.52
CA THR A 20 7.00 1.55 -4.35
C THR A 20 8.12 1.37 -5.37
N THR A 21 8.81 0.22 -5.33
CA THR A 21 9.76 -0.18 -6.39
C THR A 21 9.12 -0.38 -7.76
N TYR A 22 7.80 -0.45 -7.86
CA TYR A 22 7.06 -0.57 -9.11
C TYR A 22 6.70 0.79 -9.75
N THR A 23 7.17 1.89 -9.17
CA THR A 23 6.89 3.25 -9.67
C THR A 23 7.14 3.37 -11.18
N GLY A 24 6.16 3.90 -11.93
CA GLY A 24 6.20 4.13 -13.37
C GLY A 24 5.68 2.98 -14.24
N LEU A 25 5.26 1.84 -13.66
CA LEU A 25 4.75 0.70 -14.42
C LEU A 25 3.22 0.78 -14.65
N PRO A 26 2.72 0.52 -15.88
CA PRO A 26 1.27 0.40 -16.13
C PRO A 26 0.65 -0.71 -15.28
N THR A 27 -0.34 -0.33 -14.47
CA THR A 27 -0.88 -1.16 -13.38
C THR A 27 -2.39 -1.00 -13.31
N ALA A 28 -3.09 -2.14 -13.26
CA ALA A 28 -4.52 -2.15 -12.94
C ALA A 28 -4.69 -2.03 -11.42
N PHE A 29 -5.42 -1.03 -10.97
CA PHE A 29 -5.73 -0.81 -9.56
C PHE A 29 -7.10 -1.38 -9.24
N VAL A 30 -7.17 -2.17 -8.17
CA VAL A 30 -8.43 -2.65 -7.58
C VAL A 30 -8.56 -2.00 -6.20
N ARG A 31 -9.35 -0.93 -6.11
CA ARG A 31 -9.56 -0.17 -4.87
C ARG A 31 -10.79 -0.67 -4.14
N LEU A 32 -10.60 -1.38 -3.02
CA LEU A 32 -11.65 -1.84 -2.13
C LEU A 32 -12.24 -0.66 -1.33
N THR A 33 -13.38 -0.89 -0.68
CA THR A 33 -14.07 0.09 0.16
C THR A 33 -13.93 -0.26 1.64
N GLY A 34 -13.78 0.76 2.49
CA GLY A 34 -13.77 0.65 3.95
C GLY A 34 -12.35 0.57 4.53
N CYS A 35 -12.11 1.29 5.63
CA CYS A 35 -10.86 1.25 6.39
C CYS A 35 -11.17 1.38 7.89
N PRO A 36 -10.52 0.60 8.78
CA PRO A 36 -10.70 0.74 10.23
C PRO A 36 -9.81 1.84 10.85
N LEU A 37 -9.06 2.59 10.04
CA LEU A 37 -8.19 3.70 10.46
C LEU A 37 -8.74 5.05 9.94
N ARG A 38 -8.36 6.14 10.59
CA ARG A 38 -8.68 7.54 10.25
C ARG A 38 -7.42 8.39 10.26
N CYS A 39 -6.43 7.98 9.46
CA CYS A 39 -5.15 8.67 9.36
C CYS A 39 -5.36 10.15 9.01
N GLY A 40 -4.69 11.06 9.71
CA GLY A 40 -4.85 12.50 9.54
C GLY A 40 -4.50 13.02 8.14
N TYR A 41 -3.69 12.26 7.40
CA TYR A 41 -3.24 12.58 6.03
C TYR A 41 -3.84 11.67 4.94
N CYS A 42 -4.93 10.95 5.22
CA CYS A 42 -5.51 10.01 4.24
C CYS A 42 -5.96 10.71 2.96
N ASP A 43 -5.31 10.40 1.83
CA ASP A 43 -5.64 10.93 0.50
C ASP A 43 -6.78 10.17 -0.19
N SER A 44 -7.12 8.98 0.30
CA SER A 44 -8.22 8.15 -0.22
C SER A 44 -9.43 8.07 0.71
N ALA A 45 -9.74 9.12 1.48
CA ALA A 45 -10.87 9.11 2.42
C ALA A 45 -12.23 8.84 1.74
N TYR A 46 -12.35 9.14 0.44
CA TYR A 46 -13.52 8.82 -0.38
C TYR A 46 -13.80 7.30 -0.45
N ALA A 47 -12.77 6.46 -0.28
CA ALA A 47 -12.90 5.01 -0.27
C ALA A 47 -13.41 4.44 1.07
N PHE A 48 -13.73 5.27 2.07
CA PHE A 48 -14.26 4.77 3.35
C PHE A 48 -15.71 4.27 3.27
N ASN A 49 -16.50 4.75 2.31
CA ASN A 49 -17.92 4.42 2.17
C ASN A 49 -18.32 4.25 0.69
N GLY A 50 -19.54 3.77 0.45
CA GLY A 50 -20.06 3.59 -0.91
C GLY A 50 -19.62 2.28 -1.56
N GLY A 51 -19.16 2.36 -2.81
CA GLY A 51 -18.71 1.21 -3.61
C GLY A 51 -19.83 0.28 -4.08
N SER A 52 -19.47 -0.62 -4.99
CA SER A 52 -20.35 -1.67 -5.53
C SER A 52 -19.88 -3.05 -5.08
N LEU A 53 -20.81 -3.96 -4.81
CA LEU A 53 -20.48 -5.36 -4.52
C LEU A 53 -20.23 -6.10 -5.84
N LEU A 54 -19.00 -6.55 -6.03
CA LEU A 54 -18.59 -7.37 -7.18
C LEU A 54 -18.15 -8.76 -6.72
N THR A 55 -18.39 -9.78 -7.55
CA THR A 55 -17.79 -11.09 -7.35
C THR A 55 -16.32 -11.09 -7.79
N LEU A 56 -15.55 -12.09 -7.37
CA LEU A 56 -14.15 -12.22 -7.78
C LEU A 56 -14.03 -12.34 -9.31
N SER A 57 -14.89 -13.14 -9.94
CA SER A 57 -14.94 -13.29 -11.39
C SER A 57 -15.15 -11.96 -12.13
N GLU A 58 -16.07 -11.11 -11.65
CA GLU A 58 -16.32 -9.78 -12.23
C GLU A 58 -15.10 -8.86 -12.10
N ILE A 59 -14.38 -8.94 -10.98
CA ILE A 59 -13.15 -8.17 -10.76
C ILE A 59 -12.04 -8.64 -11.72
N LEU A 60 -11.81 -9.95 -11.82
CA LEU A 60 -10.81 -10.51 -12.72
C LEU A 60 -11.10 -10.18 -14.19
N GLU A 61 -12.37 -10.19 -14.60
CA GLU A 61 -12.77 -9.82 -15.96
C GLU A 61 -12.40 -8.36 -16.28
N ARG A 62 -12.69 -7.43 -15.36
CA ARG A 62 -12.35 -6.01 -15.51
C ARG A 62 -10.84 -5.79 -15.54
N VAL A 63 -10.09 -6.45 -14.65
CA VAL A 63 -8.63 -6.39 -14.64
C VAL A 63 -8.05 -6.89 -15.97
N ARG A 64 -8.55 -8.02 -16.49
CA ARG A 64 -8.13 -8.59 -17.77
C ARG A 64 -8.35 -7.65 -18.96
N ALA A 65 -9.41 -6.84 -18.92
CA ALA A 65 -9.72 -5.89 -19.99
C ALA A 65 -8.65 -4.79 -20.17
N PHE A 66 -7.85 -4.51 -19.14
CA PHE A 66 -6.76 -3.52 -19.25
C PHE A 66 -5.52 -4.03 -19.98
N GLN A 67 -5.38 -5.34 -20.17
CA GLN A 67 -4.25 -5.95 -20.90
C GLN A 67 -2.86 -5.54 -20.37
N VAL A 68 -2.74 -5.36 -19.05
CA VAL A 68 -1.47 -5.08 -18.36
C VAL A 68 -1.02 -6.25 -17.49
N ARG A 69 0.27 -6.24 -17.13
CA ARG A 69 0.89 -7.32 -16.33
C ARG A 69 0.74 -7.10 -14.82
N HIS A 70 0.70 -5.85 -14.37
CA HIS A 70 0.73 -5.49 -12.97
C HIS A 70 -0.67 -5.20 -12.44
N VAL A 71 -0.94 -5.68 -11.22
CA VAL A 71 -2.19 -5.42 -10.50
C VAL A 71 -1.88 -5.02 -9.08
N THR A 72 -2.42 -3.89 -8.64
CA THR A 72 -2.33 -3.46 -7.25
C THR A 72 -3.70 -3.50 -6.60
N VAL A 73 -3.83 -4.30 -5.54
CA VAL A 73 -5.03 -4.33 -4.69
C VAL A 73 -4.78 -3.38 -3.51
N THR A 74 -5.69 -2.41 -3.31
CA THR A 74 -5.54 -1.30 -2.35
C THR A 74 -6.92 -0.83 -1.85
N GLY A 75 -6.97 0.18 -0.97
CA GLY A 75 -8.15 1.00 -0.64
C GLY A 75 -9.25 0.38 0.24
N GLY A 76 -10.00 1.18 1.00
CA GLY A 76 -9.40 1.64 2.24
C GLY A 76 -8.38 0.61 2.77
N GLU A 77 -8.72 -0.25 3.73
CA GLU A 77 -7.85 -1.37 4.11
C GLU A 77 -8.32 -2.66 3.41
N PRO A 78 -7.59 -3.21 2.42
CA PRO A 78 -8.05 -4.40 1.68
C PRO A 78 -8.31 -5.60 2.58
N LEU A 79 -7.44 -5.83 3.57
CA LEU A 79 -7.53 -6.99 4.46
C LEU A 79 -8.70 -6.90 5.45
N ALA A 80 -9.42 -5.77 5.49
CA ALA A 80 -10.65 -5.64 6.26
C ALA A 80 -11.83 -6.40 5.62
N GLN A 81 -11.70 -6.79 4.35
CA GLN A 81 -12.71 -7.60 3.66
C GLN A 81 -12.20 -9.05 3.52
N PRO A 82 -12.90 -10.06 4.09
CA PRO A 82 -12.42 -11.45 4.10
C PRO A 82 -12.09 -12.04 2.71
N GLY A 83 -12.78 -11.59 1.66
CA GLY A 83 -12.54 -12.06 0.29
C GLY A 83 -11.27 -11.52 -0.37
N ALA A 84 -10.55 -10.57 0.25
CA ALA A 84 -9.40 -9.92 -0.37
C ALA A 84 -8.22 -10.88 -0.57
N VAL A 85 -7.99 -11.79 0.39
CA VAL A 85 -6.96 -12.84 0.28
C VAL A 85 -7.24 -13.75 -0.92
N SER A 86 -8.50 -14.16 -1.10
CA SER A 86 -8.90 -14.97 -2.26
C SER A 86 -8.76 -14.22 -3.59
N LEU A 87 -9.02 -12.91 -3.63
CA LEU A 87 -8.78 -12.09 -4.82
C LEU A 87 -7.28 -12.08 -5.19
N LEU A 88 -6.41 -11.83 -4.21
CA LEU A 88 -4.96 -11.80 -4.41
C LEU A 88 -4.44 -13.12 -4.99
N GLU A 89 -4.86 -14.25 -4.39
CA GLU A 89 -4.50 -15.58 -4.87
C GLU A 89 -4.97 -15.83 -6.31
N GLN A 90 -6.21 -15.47 -6.64
CA GLN A 90 -6.75 -15.65 -8.00
C GLN A 90 -6.04 -14.79 -9.04
N LEU A 91 -5.65 -13.55 -8.69
CA LEU A 91 -4.84 -12.70 -9.57
C LEU A 91 -3.47 -13.33 -9.83
N CYS A 92 -2.81 -13.87 -8.80
CA CYS A 92 -1.55 -14.60 -8.98
C CYS A 92 -1.75 -15.86 -9.86
N ASN A 93 -2.82 -16.61 -9.65
CA ASN A 93 -3.14 -17.80 -10.46
C ASN A 93 -3.45 -17.44 -11.93
N ALA A 94 -3.96 -16.25 -12.19
CA ALA A 94 -4.15 -15.71 -13.54
C ALA A 94 -2.85 -15.19 -14.19
N GLY A 95 -1.71 -15.25 -13.49
CA GLY A 95 -0.39 -14.90 -14.02
C GLY A 95 0.01 -13.43 -13.90
N TYR A 96 -0.74 -12.62 -13.15
CA TYR A 96 -0.39 -11.22 -12.89
C TYR A 96 0.78 -11.09 -11.90
N VAL A 97 1.51 -9.98 -12.00
CA VAL A 97 2.40 -9.52 -10.93
C VAL A 97 1.56 -8.68 -9.96
N VAL A 98 1.33 -9.20 -8.77
CA VAL A 98 0.36 -8.64 -7.82
C VAL A 98 1.07 -7.96 -6.66
N SER A 99 0.63 -6.74 -6.33
CA SER A 99 0.99 -6.07 -5.08
C SER A 99 -0.25 -5.80 -4.22
N LEU A 100 -0.06 -5.86 -2.91
CA LEU A 100 -1.05 -5.47 -1.90
C LEU A 100 -0.53 -4.23 -1.18
N GLU A 101 -1.30 -3.15 -1.18
CA GLU A 101 -1.04 -1.99 -0.31
C GLU A 101 -1.96 -2.06 0.91
N THR A 102 -1.37 -2.19 2.10
CA THR A 102 -2.10 -2.39 3.36
C THR A 102 -1.55 -1.48 4.46
N SER A 103 -2.40 -1.11 5.42
CA SER A 103 -2.07 -0.22 6.53
C SER A 103 -1.15 -0.81 7.59
N GLY A 104 -0.84 -2.10 7.50
CA GLY A 104 -0.06 -2.82 8.52
C GLY A 104 -0.81 -3.08 9.83
N ALA A 105 -2.10 -2.71 9.92
CA ALA A 105 -2.92 -2.89 11.12
C ALA A 105 -3.64 -4.26 11.19
N LEU A 106 -3.70 -4.99 10.07
CA LEU A 106 -4.33 -6.31 9.98
C LEU A 106 -3.31 -7.40 9.65
N ASP A 107 -3.70 -8.66 9.89
CA ASP A 107 -2.83 -9.82 9.67
C ASP A 107 -2.45 -10.02 8.21
N VAL A 108 -1.16 -10.10 7.91
CA VAL A 108 -0.67 -10.39 6.55
C VAL A 108 -0.27 -11.85 6.35
N SER A 109 -0.29 -12.70 7.39
CA SER A 109 0.20 -14.09 7.32
C SER A 109 -0.56 -14.98 6.34
N GLY A 110 -1.82 -14.64 6.05
CA GLY A 110 -2.67 -15.34 5.07
C GLY A 110 -2.48 -14.88 3.63
N VAL A 111 -1.65 -13.86 3.37
CA VAL A 111 -1.41 -13.36 2.02
C VAL A 111 -0.45 -14.28 1.28
N ASP A 112 -0.81 -14.63 0.03
CA ASP A 112 0.01 -15.48 -0.84
C ASP A 112 1.45 -14.92 -0.98
N VAL A 113 2.45 -15.79 -0.84
CA VAL A 113 3.88 -15.44 -0.89
C VAL A 113 4.33 -14.82 -2.22
N ARG A 114 3.55 -15.02 -3.30
CA ARG A 114 3.79 -14.43 -4.62
C ARG A 114 3.38 -12.94 -4.69
N VAL A 115 2.59 -12.47 -3.73
CA VAL A 115 2.14 -11.08 -3.65
C VAL A 115 3.21 -10.25 -2.99
N ALA A 116 3.58 -9.13 -3.63
CA ALA A 116 4.41 -8.11 -3.01
C ALA A 116 3.56 -7.30 -2.00
N LYS A 117 3.80 -7.51 -0.71
CA LYS A 117 3.15 -6.80 0.39
C LYS A 117 3.84 -5.46 0.61
N ILE A 118 3.10 -4.38 0.46
CA ILE A 118 3.52 -3.02 0.76
C ILE A 118 2.83 -2.65 2.07
N ILE A 119 3.58 -2.75 3.17
CA ILE A 119 3.07 -2.58 4.52
C ILE A 119 3.40 -1.18 4.97
N ASP A 120 2.37 -0.35 5.16
CA ASP A 120 2.55 0.97 5.75
C ASP A 120 2.82 0.86 7.25
N VAL A 121 3.95 1.42 7.70
CA VAL A 121 4.17 1.72 9.12
C VAL A 121 3.54 3.07 9.41
N LYS A 122 2.52 3.08 10.27
CA LYS A 122 1.82 4.28 10.69
C LYS A 122 2.68 5.05 11.68
N THR A 123 3.13 6.22 11.28
CA THR A 123 3.96 7.11 12.10
C THR A 123 3.11 7.88 13.12
N PRO A 124 3.70 8.51 14.15
CA PRO A 124 2.97 9.41 15.05
C PRO A 124 2.14 10.46 14.31
N GLY A 125 2.68 11.07 13.24
CA GLY A 125 1.98 12.03 12.39
C GLY A 125 0.72 11.50 11.70
N SER A 126 0.54 10.18 11.61
CA SER A 126 -0.70 9.58 11.12
C SER A 126 -1.88 9.69 12.09
N GLY A 127 -1.61 9.79 13.39
CA GLY A 127 -2.60 9.63 14.46
C GLY A 127 -3.02 8.18 14.74
N GLU A 128 -2.42 7.19 14.08
CA GLU A 128 -2.79 5.76 14.17
C GLU A 128 -1.56 4.88 14.49
N VAL A 129 -0.52 5.44 15.13
CA VAL A 129 0.74 4.73 15.45
C VAL A 129 0.54 3.46 16.28
N GLU A 130 -0.43 3.46 17.19
CA GLU A 130 -0.79 2.32 18.05
C GLU A 130 -1.46 1.17 17.27
N ARG A 131 -1.80 1.39 15.99
CA ARG A 131 -2.42 0.37 15.14
C ARG A 131 -1.40 -0.52 14.44
N ASN A 132 -0.11 -0.18 14.49
CA ASN A 132 0.92 -1.00 13.85
C ASN A 132 0.94 -2.40 14.47
N ARG A 133 0.83 -3.43 13.62
CA ARG A 133 0.99 -4.82 14.02
C ARG A 133 2.38 -5.31 13.62
N TRP A 134 3.33 -5.21 14.54
CA TRP A 134 4.76 -5.49 14.27
C TRP A 134 5.05 -6.95 13.87
N GLU A 135 4.19 -7.89 14.27
CA GLU A 135 4.31 -9.30 13.91
C GLU A 135 4.21 -9.52 12.39
N ASN A 136 3.56 -8.60 11.67
CA ASN A 136 3.46 -8.68 10.21
C ASN A 136 4.83 -8.73 9.52
N PHE A 137 5.85 -8.08 10.10
CA PHE A 137 7.20 -8.05 9.54
C PHE A 137 7.94 -9.39 9.64
N ALA A 138 7.46 -10.34 10.47
CA ALA A 138 7.97 -11.71 10.46
C ALA A 138 7.57 -12.48 9.18
N HIS A 139 6.60 -11.97 8.42
CA HIS A 139 6.10 -12.53 7.17
C HIS A 139 6.59 -11.76 5.93
N CYS A 140 7.52 -10.82 6.11
CA CYS A 140 8.17 -10.13 5.00
C CYS A 140 9.21 -11.03 4.31
N GLY A 141 9.35 -10.83 3.01
CA GLY A 141 10.39 -11.38 2.18
C GLY A 141 10.90 -10.37 1.14
N PRO A 142 11.71 -10.82 0.17
CA PRO A 142 12.45 -9.93 -0.74
C PRO A 142 11.57 -9.15 -1.73
N LEU A 143 10.30 -9.53 -1.90
CA LEU A 143 9.34 -8.80 -2.74
C LEU A 143 8.58 -7.71 -1.98
N ASP A 144 8.61 -7.78 -0.64
CA ASP A 144 7.80 -6.95 0.24
C ASP A 144 8.52 -5.64 0.58
N GLN A 145 7.75 -4.64 0.98
CA GLN A 145 8.26 -3.29 1.21
C GLN A 145 7.62 -2.72 2.48
N ALA A 146 8.43 -2.15 3.36
CA ALA A 146 7.94 -1.39 4.51
C ALA A 146 7.93 0.10 4.15
N LYS A 147 6.76 0.73 4.15
CA LYS A 147 6.60 2.12 3.76
C LYS A 147 6.27 3.01 4.95
N PHE A 148 7.02 4.09 5.11
CA PHE A 148 6.81 5.11 6.13
C PHE A 148 6.39 6.40 5.43
N VAL A 149 5.19 6.90 5.72
CA VAL A 149 4.75 8.22 5.29
C VAL A 149 5.02 9.20 6.42
N LEU A 150 5.90 10.17 6.17
CA LEU A 150 6.45 11.08 7.17
C LEU A 150 5.83 12.47 7.04
N THR A 151 5.35 13.03 8.16
CA THR A 151 4.76 14.38 8.18
C THR A 151 5.77 15.49 8.45
N ASP A 152 6.84 15.19 9.18
CA ASP A 152 7.82 16.17 9.66
C ASP A 152 9.13 15.50 10.12
N ARG A 153 10.01 16.28 10.75
CA ARG A 153 11.29 15.79 11.28
C ARG A 153 11.13 14.85 12.48
N ALA A 154 10.08 15.02 13.29
CA ALA A 154 9.85 14.13 14.43
C ALA A 154 9.46 12.73 13.95
N ASP A 155 8.61 12.64 12.93
CA ASP A 155 8.28 11.37 12.25
C ASP A 155 9.55 10.71 11.67
N TYR A 156 10.43 11.48 11.04
CA TYR A 156 11.69 10.98 10.50
C TYR A 156 12.62 10.39 11.58
N GLU A 157 12.83 11.10 12.70
CA GLU A 157 13.64 10.58 13.80
C GLU A 157 12.97 9.36 14.45
N TRP A 158 11.65 9.38 14.63
CA TRP A 158 10.91 8.23 15.13
C TRP A 158 11.09 7.01 14.22
N ALA A 159 10.94 7.17 12.91
CA ALA A 159 11.10 6.07 11.95
C ALA A 159 12.51 5.48 12.00
N LYS A 160 13.55 6.30 12.18
CA LYS A 160 14.92 5.81 12.40
C LYS A 160 15.04 4.93 13.65
N HIS A 161 14.45 5.33 14.77
CA HIS A 161 14.45 4.53 15.99
C HIS A 161 13.70 3.21 15.79
N VAL A 162 12.54 3.23 15.12
CA VAL A 162 11.79 2.01 14.77
C VAL A 162 12.63 1.05 13.94
N LEU A 163 13.42 1.53 12.96
CA LEU A 163 14.30 0.67 12.16
C LEU A 163 15.48 0.07 12.95
N LEU A 164 15.78 0.58 14.15
CA LEU A 164 16.76 0.02 15.08
C LEU A 164 16.11 -0.99 16.02
N GLU A 165 14.93 -0.68 16.56
CA GLU A 165 14.20 -1.51 17.52
C GLU A 165 13.55 -2.73 16.85
N HIS A 166 12.98 -2.54 15.66
CA HIS A 166 12.25 -3.56 14.91
C HIS A 166 13.07 -4.07 13.72
N GLY A 167 14.14 -4.82 14.03
CA GLY A 167 15.06 -5.37 13.03
C GLY A 167 14.38 -6.25 11.97
N SER A 168 13.22 -6.86 12.26
CA SER A 168 12.44 -7.67 11.32
C SER A 168 11.94 -6.89 10.10
N ILE A 169 11.78 -5.57 10.21
CA ILE A 169 11.42 -4.69 9.10
C ILE A 169 12.45 -4.80 7.96
N ARG A 170 13.72 -5.04 8.30
CA ARG A 170 14.80 -5.24 7.32
C ARG A 170 14.72 -6.58 6.58
N GLY A 171 13.80 -7.46 6.98
CA GLY A 171 13.45 -8.67 6.23
C GLY A 171 12.61 -8.37 4.98
N CYS A 172 11.95 -7.22 4.92
CA CYS A 172 11.32 -6.74 3.69
C CYS A 172 12.42 -6.33 2.69
N GLY A 173 12.20 -6.56 1.40
CA GLY A 173 13.17 -6.26 0.35
C GLY A 173 13.56 -4.79 0.26
N GLU A 174 12.65 -3.88 0.59
CA GLU A 174 12.90 -2.44 0.61
C GLU A 174 12.24 -1.72 1.80
N VAL A 175 12.87 -0.64 2.24
CA VAL A 175 12.32 0.30 3.21
C VAL A 175 12.18 1.66 2.55
N LEU A 176 10.95 2.18 2.52
CA LEU A 176 10.55 3.35 1.76
C LEU A 176 10.21 4.48 2.72
N PHE A 177 10.86 5.63 2.57
CA PHE A 177 10.49 6.85 3.27
C PHE A 177 9.84 7.80 2.26
N SER A 178 8.56 8.13 2.50
CA SER A 178 7.75 8.99 1.64
C SER A 178 7.33 10.24 2.40
N PRO A 179 7.46 11.44 1.81
CA PRO A 179 6.91 12.64 2.43
C PRO A 179 5.39 12.67 2.25
N VAL A 180 4.66 13.16 3.25
CA VAL A 180 3.24 13.48 3.10
C VAL A 180 3.05 14.65 2.13
N THR A 181 2.02 14.58 1.29
CA THR A 181 1.67 15.66 0.36
C THR A 181 0.21 16.08 0.53
N PRO A 182 -0.07 17.37 0.84
CA PRO A 182 0.88 18.42 1.21
C PRO A 182 1.41 18.25 2.64
N GLY A 183 2.57 18.82 2.96
CA GLY A 183 3.06 18.91 4.34
C GLY A 183 4.59 18.89 4.45
N LEU A 184 5.22 17.78 4.08
CA LEU A 184 6.68 17.64 4.13
C LEU A 184 7.27 17.86 2.73
N ALA A 185 8.18 18.82 2.58
CA ALA A 185 8.86 18.99 1.30
C ALA A 185 9.77 17.79 1.02
N ALA A 186 9.65 17.21 -0.17
CA ALA A 186 10.47 16.07 -0.59
C ALA A 186 11.98 16.35 -0.51
N ARG A 187 12.37 17.60 -0.76
CA ARG A 187 13.77 18.05 -0.62
C ARG A 187 14.26 17.91 0.81
N ASP A 188 13.48 18.34 1.79
CA ASP A 188 13.89 18.29 3.19
C ASP A 188 14.11 16.84 3.62
N LEU A 189 13.19 15.95 3.27
CA LEU A 189 13.34 14.52 3.53
C LEU A 189 14.57 13.92 2.83
N ALA A 190 14.83 14.31 1.58
CA ALA A 190 16.03 13.87 0.85
C ALA A 190 17.32 14.32 1.56
N ASP A 191 17.40 15.60 1.93
CA ASP A 191 18.56 16.18 2.62
C ASP A 191 18.80 15.48 3.96
N TRP A 192 17.74 15.10 4.69
CA TRP A 192 17.83 14.34 5.94
C TRP A 192 18.40 12.92 5.74
N ILE A 193 17.85 12.17 4.78
CA ILE A 193 18.31 10.82 4.44
C ILE A 193 19.80 10.85 4.04
N VAL A 194 20.19 11.83 3.22
CA VAL A 194 21.58 11.99 2.77
C VAL A 194 22.52 12.33 3.92
N ALA A 195 22.12 13.26 4.79
CA ALA A 195 22.92 13.66 5.95
C ALA A 195 23.21 12.48 6.88
N ASP A 196 22.22 11.63 7.12
CA ASP A 196 22.35 10.45 7.98
C ASP A 196 22.92 9.22 7.26
N ARG A 197 23.06 9.27 5.92
CA ARG A 197 23.41 8.12 5.07
C ARG A 197 22.51 6.90 5.34
N LEU A 198 21.24 7.18 5.61
CA LEU A 198 20.29 6.18 6.05
C LEU A 198 20.00 5.20 4.89
N GLN A 199 20.08 3.90 5.18
CA GLN A 199 19.84 2.83 4.20
C GLN A 199 18.33 2.63 3.97
N VAL A 200 17.71 3.62 3.33
CA VAL A 200 16.29 3.63 2.92
C VAL A 200 16.17 4.26 1.54
N ARG A 201 15.06 3.99 0.86
CA ARG A 201 14.72 4.61 -0.41
C ARG A 201 13.79 5.78 -0.18
N LEU A 202 14.16 6.96 -0.67
CA LEU A 202 13.21 8.06 -0.83
C LEU A 202 12.18 7.67 -1.90
N GLN A 203 10.91 7.70 -1.53
CA GLN A 203 9.79 7.46 -2.42
C GLN A 203 9.00 8.77 -2.59
N LEU A 204 8.69 9.14 -3.83
CA LEU A 204 7.77 10.23 -4.14
C LEU A 204 6.46 9.64 -4.65
N GLN A 205 5.36 10.38 -4.49
CA GLN A 205 4.07 10.04 -5.08
C GLN A 205 4.04 10.54 -6.54
N LEU A 206 4.55 9.74 -7.48
CA LEU A 206 4.66 10.12 -8.90
C LEU A 206 3.32 10.51 -9.50
N HIS A 207 2.23 9.82 -9.13
CA HIS A 207 0.89 10.13 -9.61
C HIS A 207 0.45 11.56 -9.24
N LYS A 208 0.80 12.07 -8.05
CA LYS A 208 0.50 13.46 -7.66
C LYS A 208 1.30 14.49 -8.46
N LEU A 209 2.53 14.14 -8.87
CA LEU A 209 3.34 15.00 -9.74
C LEU A 209 2.76 15.10 -11.16
N LEU A 210 2.12 14.03 -11.64
CA LEU A 210 1.59 13.95 -13.01
C LEU A 210 0.14 14.46 -13.11
N TRP A 211 -0.71 14.11 -12.13
CA TRP A 211 -2.16 14.31 -12.18
C TRP A 211 -2.75 14.98 -10.93
N GLY A 212 -1.92 15.35 -9.94
CA GLY A 212 -2.42 15.89 -8.67
C GLY A 212 -3.27 14.89 -7.90
N ASP A 213 -4.36 15.36 -7.31
CA ASP A 213 -5.31 14.53 -6.55
C ASP A 213 -6.48 14.00 -7.41
N GLU A 214 -6.32 13.92 -8.74
CA GLU A 214 -7.35 13.39 -9.64
C GLU A 214 -7.60 11.89 -9.35
N PRO A 215 -8.82 11.47 -8.95
CA PRO A 215 -9.11 10.07 -8.71
C PRO A 215 -9.05 9.23 -10.00
N GLY A 216 -8.61 7.98 -9.88
CA GLY A 216 -8.56 7.05 -11.01
C GLY A 216 -7.48 7.36 -12.05
N ARG A 217 -6.44 8.13 -11.67
CA ARG A 217 -5.31 8.51 -12.53
C ARG A 217 -3.97 8.06 -12.01
#